data_AF-A0A6I3HJS5-F1
#
_entry.id   AF-A0A6I3HJS5-F1
#
_cell.length_a   1.000
_cell.length_b   1.000
_cell.length_c   1.000
_cell.angle_alpha   90.00
_cell.angle_beta   90.00
_cell.angle_gamma   90.00
#
_symmetry.space_group_name_H-M   'P 1'
#
loop_
_entity.id
_entity.type
_entity.pdbx_description
1 polymer ?
#
loop_
_entity_poly.entity_id
_entity_poly.type
_entity_poly.pdbx_seq_one_letter_code
_entity_poly.pdbx_strand_id
1 'polypeptide(L)'
;MNSPHRPSAFGPQDGDGAEPGLGDIASVSVEGLIDAVETAGTKTERRHRWALPLRIAVSLLMLGVLWWKFPEISWADLIPSWDLSTFLWLLSATAMTFLGIALSAVRWQSVLRALRLRERLRVLVPLYFAGQFVSNVLPTTIGGDVLRVSRLSKINGEPETTFASVALERLTGWLVLPLITFFGLVINPGLR
;
A
#
# COMPACT_ATOMS: atom_id res chain seq x y z
N MET A 1 -50.27 61.02 48.80
CA MET A 1 -49.37 59.88 49.04
C MET A 1 -50.08 58.61 48.59
N ASN A 2 -49.62 57.99 47.50
CA ASN A 2 -50.24 56.78 46.94
C ASN A 2 -49.22 55.65 47.02
N SER A 3 -49.48 54.65 47.86
CA SER A 3 -48.67 53.43 47.98
C SER A 3 -49.16 52.40 46.95
N PRO A 4 -48.30 51.77 46.13
CA PRO A 4 -48.73 50.66 45.32
C PRO A 4 -48.52 49.31 46.01
N HIS A 5 -49.59 48.53 45.90
CA HIS A 5 -49.75 47.11 46.17
C HIS A 5 -48.59 46.20 45.71
N ARG A 6 -48.30 45.16 46.51
CA ARG A 6 -47.75 43.89 46.03
C ARG A 6 -48.89 42.95 45.62
N PRO A 7 -48.77 42.27 44.48
CA PRO A 7 -49.33 40.95 44.28
C PRO A 7 -48.22 39.91 44.13
N SER A 8 -48.28 38.87 44.96
CA SER A 8 -47.59 37.60 44.79
C SER A 8 -48.39 36.67 43.89
N ALA A 9 -47.68 35.89 43.06
CA ALA A 9 -48.01 34.55 42.52
C ALA A 9 -48.02 34.45 40.99
N PHE A 10 -47.00 33.80 40.43
CA PHE A 10 -47.15 32.87 39.31
C PHE A 10 -46.11 31.75 39.47
N GLY A 11 -46.57 30.50 39.33
CA GLY A 11 -45.87 29.26 39.67
C GLY A 11 -44.72 28.84 38.73
N PRO A 12 -44.27 27.57 38.82
CA PRO A 12 -43.17 27.06 38.02
C PRO A 12 -43.50 27.15 36.52
N GLN A 13 -42.63 27.79 35.74
CA GLN A 13 -42.67 27.67 34.28
C GLN A 13 -41.93 26.39 33.90
N ASP A 14 -42.70 25.37 33.57
CA ASP A 14 -42.25 24.24 32.76
C ASP A 14 -42.09 24.77 31.33
N GLY A 15 -40.85 25.10 30.96
CA GLY A 15 -40.50 25.69 29.68
C GLY A 15 -39.15 25.15 29.25
N ASP A 16 -39.20 24.02 28.55
CA ASP A 16 -38.09 23.32 27.91
C ASP A 16 -37.23 24.28 27.07
N GLY A 17 -36.10 24.67 27.64
CA GLY A 17 -35.05 25.49 27.04
C GLY A 17 -33.69 24.92 27.38
N ALA A 18 -33.57 23.60 27.38
CA ALA A 18 -32.30 22.93 27.59
C ALA A 18 -31.35 23.30 26.44
N GLU A 19 -30.37 24.16 26.73
CA GLU A 19 -29.18 24.24 25.89
C GLU A 19 -28.63 22.82 25.76
N PRO A 20 -28.45 22.31 24.53
CA PRO A 20 -28.03 20.93 24.33
C PRO A 20 -26.73 20.71 25.11
N GLY A 21 -26.77 19.75 26.03
CA GLY A 21 -25.63 19.47 26.89
C GLY A 21 -24.44 19.05 26.04
N LEU A 22 -23.21 19.23 26.54
CA LEU A 22 -21.98 18.81 25.86
C LEU A 22 -22.03 17.33 25.39
N GLY A 23 -22.84 16.51 26.04
CA GLY A 23 -23.13 15.13 25.63
C GLY A 23 -24.02 14.99 24.39
N ASP A 24 -24.99 15.89 24.18
CA ASP A 24 -25.91 15.89 23.04
C ASP A 24 -25.23 16.37 21.75
N ILE A 25 -24.35 17.38 21.86
CA ILE A 25 -23.53 17.82 20.73
C ILE A 25 -22.43 16.79 20.38
N ALA A 26 -21.93 16.05 21.37
CA ALA A 26 -21.01 14.95 21.13
C ALA A 26 -21.72 13.74 20.50
N SER A 27 -22.94 13.38 20.93
CA SER A 27 -23.71 12.28 20.34
C SER A 27 -24.08 12.58 18.88
N VAL A 28 -24.61 13.78 18.59
CA VAL A 28 -24.94 14.20 17.21
C VAL A 28 -23.71 14.20 16.30
N SER A 29 -22.54 14.60 16.82
CA SER A 29 -21.28 14.56 16.06
C SER A 29 -20.78 13.13 15.84
N VAL A 30 -20.95 12.25 16.83
CA VAL A 30 -20.57 10.82 16.74
C VAL A 30 -21.51 10.08 15.80
N GLU A 31 -22.82 10.31 15.85
CA GLU A 31 -23.79 9.78 14.89
C GLU A 31 -23.48 10.27 13.47
N GLY A 32 -23.19 11.56 13.28
CA GLY A 32 -22.81 12.11 11.97
C GLY A 32 -21.48 11.54 11.45
N LEU A 33 -20.53 11.23 12.35
CA LEU A 33 -19.27 10.58 11.99
C LEU A 33 -19.50 9.10 11.64
N ILE A 34 -20.36 8.40 12.37
CA ILE A 34 -20.75 7.01 12.09
C ILE A 34 -21.48 6.92 10.75
N ASP A 35 -22.40 7.83 10.47
CA ASP A 35 -23.17 7.87 9.22
C ASP A 35 -22.27 8.25 8.02
N ALA A 36 -21.30 9.13 8.21
CA ALA A 36 -20.26 9.44 7.23
C ALA A 36 -19.31 8.25 6.96
N VAL A 37 -18.98 7.48 8.00
CA VAL A 37 -18.17 6.24 7.89
C VAL A 37 -18.96 5.12 7.21
N GLU A 38 -20.25 4.98 7.51
CA GLU A 38 -21.15 4.00 6.91
C GLU A 38 -21.45 4.32 5.44
N THR A 39 -21.66 5.59 5.10
CA THR A 39 -21.80 6.04 3.70
C THR A 39 -20.49 5.98 2.91
N ALA A 40 -19.33 6.16 3.56
CA ALA A 40 -18.02 5.95 2.92
C ALA A 40 -17.71 4.46 2.69
N GLY A 41 -18.11 3.58 3.61
CA GLY A 41 -17.96 2.13 3.50
C GLY A 41 -18.81 1.51 2.39
N THR A 42 -20.04 2.01 2.22
CA THR A 42 -21.01 1.45 1.25
C THR A 42 -20.79 1.89 -0.21
N LYS A 43 -20.14 3.05 -0.46
CA LYS A 43 -19.90 3.54 -1.83
C LYS A 43 -18.76 2.85 -2.59
N THR A 44 -17.92 2.07 -1.91
CA THR A 44 -16.75 1.40 -2.54
C THR A 44 -17.10 0.03 -3.17
N GLU A 45 -18.24 -0.55 -2.84
CA GLU A 45 -18.59 -1.95 -3.16
C GLU A 45 -19.00 -2.20 -4.63
N ARG A 46 -19.66 -1.26 -5.32
CA ARG A 46 -20.27 -1.57 -6.65
C ARG A 46 -19.28 -1.64 -7.82
N ARG A 47 -18.13 -0.98 -7.75
CA ARG A 47 -17.16 -0.93 -8.86
C ARG A 47 -16.21 -2.14 -8.86
N HIS A 48 -16.05 -2.82 -7.71
CA HIS A 48 -15.09 -3.93 -7.56
C HIS A 48 -15.63 -5.29 -8.02
N ARG A 49 -16.97 -5.49 -8.02
CA ARG A 49 -17.58 -6.78 -8.39
C ARG A 49 -17.36 -7.16 -9.85
N TRP A 50 -17.20 -6.18 -10.74
CA TRP A 50 -16.88 -6.39 -12.16
C TRP A 50 -15.38 -6.40 -12.45
N ALA A 51 -14.56 -5.84 -11.55
CA ALA A 51 -13.11 -5.81 -11.71
C ALA A 51 -12.51 -7.23 -11.63
N LEU A 52 -13.04 -8.09 -10.75
CA LEU A 52 -12.61 -9.48 -10.63
C LEU A 52 -12.90 -10.33 -11.89
N PRO A 53 -14.15 -10.43 -12.40
CA PRO A 53 -14.44 -11.20 -13.59
C PRO A 53 -13.77 -10.61 -14.83
N LEU A 54 -13.68 -9.28 -14.96
CA LEU A 54 -12.95 -8.65 -16.06
C LEU A 54 -11.45 -9.01 -16.00
N ARG A 55 -10.83 -8.95 -14.83
CA ARG A 55 -9.42 -9.33 -14.65
C ARG A 55 -9.18 -10.81 -14.98
N ILE A 56 -10.08 -11.69 -14.55
CA ILE A 56 -10.03 -13.11 -14.90
C ILE A 56 -10.16 -13.30 -16.42
N ALA A 57 -11.15 -12.65 -17.05
CA ALA A 57 -11.37 -12.74 -18.50
C ALA A 57 -10.15 -12.23 -19.30
N VAL A 58 -9.57 -11.09 -18.90
CA VAL A 58 -8.36 -10.54 -19.54
C VAL A 58 -7.16 -11.47 -19.33
N SER A 59 -6.96 -12.00 -18.12
CA SER A 59 -5.90 -12.98 -17.85
C SER A 59 -6.04 -14.23 -18.72
N LEU A 60 -7.25 -14.80 -18.81
CA LEU A 60 -7.54 -15.96 -19.65
C LEU A 60 -7.33 -15.65 -21.14
N LEU A 61 -7.75 -14.46 -21.60
CA LEU A 61 -7.51 -14.01 -22.96
C LEU A 61 -6.00 -13.92 -23.24
N MET A 62 -5.21 -13.32 -22.35
CA MET A 62 -3.75 -13.25 -22.52
C MET A 62 -3.10 -14.64 -22.53
N LEU A 63 -3.51 -15.55 -21.64
CA LEU A 63 -3.04 -16.94 -21.66
C LEU A 63 -3.43 -17.65 -22.96
N GLY A 64 -4.65 -17.45 -23.45
CA GLY A 64 -5.13 -18.03 -24.70
C GLY A 64 -4.37 -17.50 -25.92
N VAL A 65 -4.08 -16.19 -25.95
CA VAL A 65 -3.23 -15.58 -26.99
C VAL A 65 -1.81 -16.13 -26.92
N LEU A 66 -1.25 -16.29 -25.72
CA LEU A 66 0.08 -16.89 -25.54
C LEU A 66 0.10 -18.34 -26.06
N TRP A 67 -0.90 -19.14 -25.69
CA TRP A 67 -1.02 -20.52 -26.17
C TRP A 67 -1.15 -20.59 -27.69
N TRP A 68 -1.95 -19.71 -28.29
CA TRP A 68 -2.10 -19.65 -29.75
C TRP A 68 -0.80 -19.21 -30.45
N LYS A 69 -0.01 -18.31 -29.83
CA LYS A 69 1.29 -17.89 -30.38
C LYS A 69 2.37 -18.98 -30.31
N PHE A 70 2.22 -19.98 -29.45
CA PHE A 70 3.22 -21.03 -29.23
C PHE A 70 2.59 -22.44 -29.30
N PRO A 71 2.07 -22.86 -30.47
CA PRO A 71 1.39 -24.15 -30.62
C PRO A 71 2.33 -25.36 -30.57
N GLU A 72 3.65 -25.14 -30.65
CA GLU A 72 4.69 -26.18 -30.74
C GLU A 72 5.29 -26.59 -29.39
N ILE A 73 4.90 -25.94 -28.28
CA ILE A 73 5.45 -26.27 -26.96
C ILE A 73 4.89 -27.64 -26.52
N SER A 74 5.74 -28.67 -26.57
CA SER A 74 5.42 -29.98 -26.02
C SER A 74 5.65 -29.98 -24.51
N TRP A 75 4.84 -30.73 -23.74
CA TRP A 75 5.01 -30.85 -22.28
C TRP A 75 6.40 -31.32 -21.85
N ALA A 76 7.10 -32.05 -22.73
CA ALA A 76 8.45 -32.54 -22.50
C ALA A 76 9.50 -31.40 -22.51
N ASP A 77 9.24 -30.31 -23.23
CA ASP A 77 10.15 -29.16 -23.31
C ASP A 77 10.04 -28.24 -22.09
N LEU A 78 8.97 -28.36 -21.29
CA LEU A 78 8.78 -27.56 -20.06
C LEU A 78 9.58 -28.09 -18.87
N ILE A 79 9.99 -29.37 -18.88
CA ILE A 79 10.72 -29.99 -17.78
C ILE A 79 12.22 -29.93 -18.11
N PRO A 80 13.01 -29.08 -17.44
CA PRO A 80 14.43 -29.01 -17.71
C PRO A 80 15.14 -30.32 -17.30
N SER A 81 16.20 -30.66 -18.02
CA SER A 81 17.13 -31.71 -17.60
C SER A 81 17.82 -31.27 -16.31
N TRP A 82 17.79 -32.14 -15.30
CA TRP A 82 18.52 -31.93 -14.04
C TRP A 82 20.00 -32.23 -14.24
N ASP A 83 20.70 -31.30 -14.90
CA ASP A 83 22.14 -31.33 -15.06
C ASP A 83 22.83 -30.25 -14.20
N LEU A 84 24.17 -30.28 -14.15
CA LEU A 84 24.95 -29.31 -13.39
C LEU A 84 24.77 -27.88 -13.92
N SER A 85 24.54 -27.71 -15.23
CA SER A 85 24.30 -26.40 -15.83
C SER A 85 22.99 -25.80 -15.32
N THR A 86 21.88 -26.57 -15.36
CA THR A 86 20.58 -26.20 -14.81
C THR A 86 20.71 -25.81 -13.33
N PHE A 87 21.45 -26.60 -12.55
CA PHE A 87 21.69 -26.27 -11.15
C PHE A 87 22.49 -24.97 -10.97
N LEU A 88 23.57 -24.77 -11.73
CA LEU A 88 24.38 -23.55 -11.68
C LEU A 88 23.59 -22.31 -12.09
N TRP A 89 22.74 -22.41 -13.11
CA TRP A 89 21.85 -21.34 -13.53
C TRP A 89 20.81 -21.01 -12.46
N LEU A 90 20.20 -22.02 -11.86
CA LEU A 90 19.23 -21.84 -10.78
C LEU A 90 19.87 -21.20 -9.54
N LEU A 91 21.07 -21.65 -9.17
CA LEU A 91 21.85 -21.07 -8.08
C LEU A 91 22.23 -19.62 -8.39
N SER A 92 22.66 -19.33 -9.61
CA SER A 92 23.03 -17.98 -10.06
C SER A 92 21.84 -17.04 -10.05
N ALA A 93 20.68 -17.47 -10.56
CA ALA A 93 19.45 -16.69 -10.54
C ALA A 93 18.98 -16.42 -9.09
N THR A 94 19.09 -17.43 -8.23
CA THR A 94 18.78 -17.29 -6.80
C THR A 94 19.72 -16.28 -6.15
N ALA A 95 21.03 -16.46 -6.28
CA ALA A 95 22.04 -15.56 -5.73
C ALA A 95 21.84 -14.12 -6.24
N MET A 96 21.56 -13.94 -7.53
CA MET A 96 21.27 -12.64 -8.13
C MET A 96 20.00 -12.01 -7.52
N THR A 97 18.97 -12.80 -7.25
CA THR A 97 17.75 -12.33 -6.59
C THR A 97 18.03 -11.84 -5.16
N PHE A 98 18.76 -12.64 -4.37
CA PHE A 98 19.17 -12.23 -3.01
C PHE A 98 20.04 -10.98 -3.03
N LEU A 99 20.98 -10.89 -3.98
CA LEU A 99 21.80 -9.70 -4.19
C LEU A 99 20.95 -8.48 -4.54
N GLY A 100 19.98 -8.62 -5.44
CA GLY A 100 19.04 -7.56 -5.80
C GLY A 100 18.23 -7.05 -4.60
N ILE A 101 17.78 -7.95 -3.71
CA ILE A 101 17.09 -7.58 -2.47
C ILE A 101 18.04 -6.82 -1.53
N ALA A 102 19.27 -7.29 -1.36
CA ALA A 102 20.27 -6.61 -0.53
C ALA A 102 20.62 -5.21 -1.06
N LEU A 103 20.82 -5.08 -2.38
CA LEU A 103 21.06 -3.79 -3.04
C LEU A 103 19.86 -2.85 -2.90
N SER A 104 18.63 -3.39 -2.93
CA SER A 104 17.43 -2.60 -2.66
C SER A 104 17.44 -2.06 -1.22
N ALA A 105 17.84 -2.86 -0.24
CA ALA A 105 18.03 -2.39 1.13
C ALA A 105 19.11 -1.30 1.27
N VAL A 106 20.21 -1.40 0.51
CA VAL A 106 21.24 -0.35 0.44
C VAL A 106 20.70 0.94 -0.17
N ARG A 107 19.93 0.84 -1.25
CA ARG A 107 19.25 1.98 -1.86
C ARG A 107 18.33 2.66 -0.85
N TRP A 108 17.50 1.90 -0.14
CA TRP A 108 16.61 2.45 0.88
C TRP A 108 17.37 3.09 2.03
N GLN A 109 18.47 2.49 2.49
CA GLN A 109 19.34 3.10 3.49
C GLN A 109 19.86 4.48 3.04
N SER A 110 20.18 4.63 1.76
CA SER A 110 20.65 5.89 1.18
C SER A 110 19.54 6.95 1.20
N VAL A 111 18.30 6.56 0.90
CA VAL A 111 17.13 7.45 1.02
C VAL A 111 16.88 7.85 2.48
N LEU A 112 16.93 6.91 3.42
CA LEU A 112 16.80 7.20 4.85
C LEU A 112 17.86 8.19 5.33
N ARG A 113 19.12 8.01 4.92
CA ARG A 113 20.22 8.92 5.26
C ARG A 113 19.98 10.33 4.70
N ALA A 114 19.46 10.45 3.48
CA ALA A 114 19.09 11.75 2.90
C ALA A 114 17.99 12.44 3.71
N LEU A 115 17.07 11.67 4.29
CA LEU A 115 16.04 12.14 5.23
C LEU A 115 16.52 12.25 6.69
N ARG A 116 17.84 12.19 6.91
CA ARG A 116 18.49 12.27 8.24
C ARG A 116 18.16 11.12 9.21
N LEU A 117 17.56 10.03 8.73
CA LEU A 117 17.38 8.79 9.49
C LEU A 117 18.57 7.85 9.25
N ARG A 118 19.28 7.48 10.32
CA ARG A 118 20.50 6.65 10.23
C ARG A 118 20.26 5.25 10.76
N GLU A 119 19.96 4.34 9.86
CA GLU A 119 19.74 2.93 10.19
C GLU A 119 20.80 2.00 9.61
N ARG A 120 21.06 0.88 10.30
CA ARG A 120 22.07 -0.10 9.89
C ARG A 120 21.47 -1.09 8.89
N LEU A 121 22.24 -1.51 7.87
CA LEU A 121 21.78 -2.52 6.89
C LEU A 121 21.34 -3.83 7.53
N ARG A 122 21.96 -4.23 8.65
CA ARG A 122 21.57 -5.41 9.42
C ARG A 122 20.12 -5.36 9.94
N VAL A 123 19.55 -4.16 10.10
CA VAL A 123 18.14 -3.96 10.43
C VAL A 123 17.30 -3.94 9.15
N LEU A 124 17.74 -3.20 8.13
CA LEU A 124 16.96 -2.96 6.92
C LEU A 124 16.80 -4.19 6.02
N VAL A 125 17.82 -5.05 5.92
CA VAL A 125 17.79 -6.25 5.07
C VAL A 125 16.70 -7.24 5.51
N PRO A 126 16.60 -7.64 6.80
CA PRO A 126 15.48 -8.47 7.27
C PRO A 126 14.11 -7.84 7.05
N LEU A 127 13.98 -6.51 7.21
CA LEU A 127 12.73 -5.80 6.91
C LEU A 127 12.35 -5.89 5.44
N TYR A 128 13.34 -5.82 4.53
CA TYR A 128 13.13 -6.01 3.10
C TYR A 128 12.65 -7.41 2.76
N PHE A 129 13.29 -8.44 3.31
CA PHE A 129 12.86 -9.82 3.10
C PHE A 129 11.44 -10.06 3.63
N ALA A 130 11.13 -9.54 4.82
CA ALA A 130 9.78 -9.64 5.37
C ALA A 130 8.76 -8.90 4.49
N GLY A 131 9.10 -7.72 3.96
CA GLY A 131 8.27 -6.99 3.01
C GLY A 131 8.07 -7.74 1.69
N GLN A 132 9.12 -8.37 1.16
CA GLN A 132 9.05 -9.23 -0.02
C GLN A 132 8.14 -10.43 0.21
N PHE A 133 8.28 -11.11 1.35
CA PHE A 133 7.41 -12.22 1.71
C PHE A 133 5.94 -11.79 1.73
N VAL A 134 5.62 -10.68 2.42
CA VAL A 134 4.25 -10.17 2.49
C VAL A 134 3.72 -9.77 1.11
N SER A 135 4.56 -9.18 0.26
CA SER A 135 4.16 -8.78 -1.10
C SER A 135 3.91 -9.96 -2.04
N ASN A 136 4.62 -11.07 -1.85
CA ASN A 136 4.47 -12.26 -2.70
C ASN A 136 3.38 -13.23 -2.20
N VAL A 137 3.19 -13.32 -0.88
CA VAL A 137 2.24 -14.28 -0.27
C VAL A 137 0.85 -13.67 -0.11
N LEU A 138 0.75 -12.38 0.21
CA LEU A 138 -0.55 -11.75 0.36
C LEU A 138 -1.01 -11.15 -0.97
N PRO A 139 -2.31 -11.18 -1.30
CA PRO A 139 -2.87 -10.54 -2.48
C PRO A 139 -2.97 -9.01 -2.28
N THR A 140 -1.84 -8.37 -1.97
CA THR A 140 -1.75 -6.96 -1.63
C THR A 140 -0.69 -6.26 -2.49
N THR A 141 -0.97 -5.03 -2.90
CA THR A 141 -0.03 -4.24 -3.73
C THR A 141 0.90 -3.38 -2.88
N ILE A 142 0.56 -3.13 -1.61
CA ILE A 142 1.29 -2.23 -0.71
C ILE A 142 1.59 -2.89 0.66
N GLY A 143 1.09 -4.11 0.93
CA GLY A 143 1.21 -4.74 2.25
C GLY A 143 2.66 -4.92 2.72
N GLY A 144 3.57 -5.29 1.82
CA GLY A 144 4.99 -5.41 2.16
C GLY A 144 5.66 -4.10 2.55
N ASP A 145 5.22 -2.98 1.97
CA ASP A 145 5.74 -1.66 2.29
C ASP A 145 5.12 -1.10 3.57
N VAL A 146 3.83 -1.38 3.82
CA VAL A 146 3.22 -1.10 5.13
C VAL A 146 3.97 -1.83 6.24
N LEU A 147 4.37 -3.09 6.03
CA LEU A 147 5.18 -3.83 7.00
C LEU A 147 6.52 -3.13 7.28
N ARG A 148 7.23 -2.72 6.22
CA ARG A 148 8.53 -2.04 6.34
C ARG A 148 8.40 -0.72 7.09
N VAL A 149 7.40 0.09 6.74
CA VAL A 149 7.12 1.35 7.43
C VAL A 149 6.75 1.06 8.89
N SER A 150 5.73 0.25 9.14
CA SER A 150 5.27 -0.07 10.50
C SER A 150 6.38 -0.57 11.42
N ARG A 151 7.23 -1.49 10.94
CA ARG A 151 8.34 -2.04 11.73
C ARG A 151 9.47 -1.02 11.93
N LEU A 152 9.85 -0.29 10.89
CA LEU A 152 10.95 0.66 11.02
C LEU A 152 10.55 1.89 11.84
N SER A 153 9.31 2.38 11.70
CA SER A 153 8.77 3.47 12.51
C SER A 153 8.76 3.14 14.00
N LYS A 154 8.55 1.87 14.37
CA LYS A 154 8.67 1.41 15.78
C LYS A 154 10.10 1.40 16.29
N ILE A 155 11.08 1.26 15.40
CA ILE A 155 12.51 1.23 15.75
C ILE A 155 13.05 2.65 15.88
N ASN A 156 12.69 3.55 14.97
CA ASN A 156 13.25 4.90 14.92
C ASN A 156 12.36 5.99 15.53
N GLY A 157 11.09 5.71 15.82
CA GLY A 157 10.13 6.66 16.39
C GLY A 157 9.57 7.69 15.41
N GLU A 158 9.86 7.57 14.10
CA GLU A 158 9.65 8.60 13.08
C GLU A 158 8.74 8.08 11.94
N PRO A 159 7.41 7.98 12.16
CA PRO A 159 6.51 7.33 11.20
C PRO A 159 6.36 8.08 9.88
N GLU A 160 6.26 9.40 9.93
CA GLU A 160 6.07 10.26 8.75
C GLU A 160 7.29 10.21 7.83
N THR A 161 8.48 10.42 8.40
CA THR A 161 9.75 10.38 7.68
C THR A 161 10.03 8.97 7.12
N THR A 162 9.69 7.92 7.87
CA THR A 162 9.80 6.53 7.41
C THR A 162 8.88 6.25 6.23
N PHE A 163 7.62 6.67 6.29
CA PHE A 163 6.68 6.53 5.17
C PHE A 163 7.18 7.28 3.93
N ALA A 164 7.62 8.54 4.09
CA ALA A 164 8.19 9.35 3.02
C ALA A 164 9.39 8.65 2.36
N SER A 165 10.24 7.99 3.14
CA SER A 165 11.39 7.24 2.61
C SER A 165 10.98 6.12 1.65
N VAL A 166 9.93 5.36 1.97
CA VAL A 166 9.44 4.25 1.15
C VAL A 166 8.68 4.77 -0.07
N ALA A 167 7.91 5.85 0.09
CA ALA A 167 7.25 6.52 -1.01
C ALA A 167 8.25 7.05 -2.05
N LEU A 168 9.31 7.74 -1.60
CA LEU A 168 10.40 8.21 -2.46
C LEU A 168 11.07 7.04 -3.18
N GLU A 169 11.34 5.95 -2.47
CA GLU A 169 11.93 4.77 -3.08
C GLU A 169 11.06 4.22 -4.23
N ARG A 170 9.74 4.14 -4.04
CA ARG A 170 8.82 3.70 -5.10
C ARG A 170 8.80 4.66 -6.29
N LEU A 171 8.71 5.96 -6.03
CA LEU A 171 8.71 6.99 -7.07
C LEU A 171 10.00 6.94 -7.89
N THR A 172 11.16 6.74 -7.24
CA THR A 172 12.43 6.58 -7.97
C THR A 172 12.41 5.33 -8.85
N GLY A 173 11.88 4.21 -8.37
CA GLY A 173 11.74 3.00 -9.19
C GLY A 173 10.84 3.22 -10.41
N TRP A 174 9.70 3.89 -10.21
CA TRP A 174 8.75 4.19 -11.27
C TRP A 174 9.29 5.17 -12.31
N LEU A 175 10.19 6.09 -11.92
CA LEU A 175 10.82 7.03 -12.84
C LEU A 175 12.01 6.41 -13.58
N VAL A 176 12.84 5.64 -12.88
CA VAL A 176 14.09 5.09 -13.43
C VAL A 176 13.80 4.02 -14.48
N LEU A 177 12.79 3.16 -14.30
CA LEU A 177 12.49 2.09 -15.24
C LEU A 177 12.11 2.59 -16.66
N PRO A 178 11.13 3.50 -16.84
CA PRO A 178 10.84 4.09 -18.15
C PRO A 178 12.03 4.80 -18.77
N LEU A 179 12.85 5.47 -17.96
CA LEU A 179 14.05 6.15 -18.45
C LEU A 179 15.06 5.14 -19.02
N ILE A 180 15.38 4.07 -18.27
CA ILE A 180 16.27 3.01 -18.75
C ILE A 180 15.72 2.37 -20.03
N THR A 181 14.43 2.06 -20.07
CA THR A 181 13.78 1.52 -21.28
C THR A 181 13.89 2.48 -22.46
N PHE A 182 13.58 3.77 -22.25
CA PHE A 182 13.67 4.79 -23.27
C PHE A 182 15.10 4.90 -23.83
N PHE A 183 16.10 5.02 -22.97
CA PHE A 183 17.50 5.07 -23.41
C PHE A 183 17.95 3.77 -24.07
N GLY A 184 17.49 2.62 -23.60
CA GLY A 184 17.77 1.32 -24.23
C GLY A 184 17.25 1.25 -25.66
N LEU A 185 16.02 1.72 -25.91
CA LEU A 185 15.41 1.77 -27.24
C LEU A 185 16.06 2.81 -28.16
N VAL A 186 16.53 3.93 -27.60
CA VAL A 186 17.25 4.95 -28.36
C VAL A 186 18.64 4.45 -28.79
N ILE A 187 19.35 3.75 -27.90
CA ILE A 187 20.69 3.20 -28.17
C ILE A 187 20.61 1.99 -29.10
N ASN A 188 19.60 1.13 -28.96
CA ASN A 188 19.40 -0.03 -29.80
C ASN A 188 18.03 0.04 -30.52
N PRO A 189 17.96 0.78 -31.65
CA PRO A 189 16.72 0.94 -32.41
C PRO A 189 16.24 -0.36 -33.09
N GLY A 190 17.05 -1.43 -33.08
CA GLY A 190 16.66 -2.77 -33.57
C GLY A 190 15.74 -3.55 -32.64
N LEU A 191 15.41 -3.00 -31.46
CA LEU A 191 14.46 -3.57 -30.49
C LEU A 191 13.00 -3.06 -30.70
N ARG A 192 12.75 -2.28 -31.76
CA ARG A 192 11.42 -1.76 -32.12
C ARG A 192 10.57 -2.80 -32.83
#